data_AF-I0AW28-F1
#
_entry.id   AF-I0AW28-F1
#
_cell.length_a   1.000
_cell.length_b   1.000
_cell.length_c   1.000
_cell.angle_alpha   90.00
_cell.angle_beta   90.00
_cell.angle_gamma   90.00
#
_symmetry.space_group_name_H-M   'P 1'
#
loop_
_entity.id
_entity.type
_entity.pdbx_description
1 polymer ?
#
loop_
_entity_poly.entity_id
_entity_poly.type
_entity_poly.pdbx_seq_one_letter_code
_entity_poly.pdbx_strand_id
1 'polypeptide(L)'
;TYVANYNKALEQLDAAVSKEDASAVVHLQSAIKFNGGGHVNHSIFWKNLKPISEGGGEAPHGKLGWAIDEDFGSIEKLIKKMNAEGAALQGSGWVWLALDKEAKRLSVETTPNQDPLVTKGSNLHPLLGIDVWEHAYYLQYKNVRPDYLTNIWKVVN
;
A
#
# COMPACT_ATOMS: atom_id res chain seq x y z
N THR A 1 10.61 -9.21 9.32
CA THR A 1 10.43 -10.54 8.67
C THR A 1 10.46 -10.43 7.15
N TYR A 2 9.68 -9.55 6.53
CA TYR A 2 9.63 -9.41 5.06
C TYR A 2 10.99 -9.22 4.40
N VAL A 3 11.81 -8.26 4.84
CA VAL A 3 13.15 -8.02 4.26
C VAL A 3 14.05 -9.25 4.32
N ALA A 4 14.16 -9.89 5.49
CA ALA A 4 15.01 -11.06 5.66
C ALA A 4 14.57 -12.25 4.78
N ASN A 5 13.26 -12.48 4.68
CA ASN A 5 12.72 -13.55 3.84
C ASN A 5 12.80 -13.21 2.34
N TYR A 6 12.71 -11.93 1.99
CA TYR A 6 12.90 -11.47 0.62
C TYR A 6 14.35 -11.69 0.17
N ASN A 7 15.34 -11.35 1.01
CA ASN A 7 16.75 -11.63 0.73
C ASN A 7 17.00 -13.12 0.49
N LYS A 8 16.47 -13.98 1.36
CA LYS A 8 16.56 -15.45 1.19
C LYS A 8 15.92 -15.93 -0.11
N ALA A 9 14.75 -15.38 -0.47
CA ALA A 9 14.08 -15.74 -1.72
C ALA A 9 14.88 -15.27 -2.95
N LEU A 10 15.55 -14.11 -2.87
CA LEU A 10 16.42 -13.61 -3.93
C LEU A 10 17.67 -14.49 -4.10
N GLU A 11 18.31 -14.93 -3.02
CA GLU A 11 19.44 -15.87 -3.07
C GLU A 11 19.04 -17.19 -3.76
N GLN A 12 17.86 -17.72 -3.42
CA GLN A 12 17.33 -18.93 -4.06
C GLN A 12 16.97 -18.71 -5.53
N LEU A 13 16.41 -17.54 -5.86
CA LEU A 13 16.03 -17.19 -7.22
C LEU A 13 17.27 -17.05 -8.12
N ASP A 14 18.31 -16.36 -7.64
CA ASP A 14 19.58 -16.21 -8.34
C ASP A 14 20.23 -17.57 -8.64
N ALA A 15 20.25 -18.46 -7.64
CA ALA A 15 20.74 -19.82 -7.81
C ALA A 15 19.91 -20.64 -8.81
N ALA A 16 18.59 -20.48 -8.82
CA ALA A 16 17.70 -21.18 -9.75
C ALA A 16 17.86 -20.67 -11.20
N VAL A 17 17.95 -19.34 -11.39
CA VAL A 17 18.21 -18.72 -12.69
C VAL A 17 19.58 -19.15 -13.23
N SER A 18 20.62 -19.12 -12.40
CA SER A 18 21.98 -19.54 -12.79
C SER A 18 22.07 -21.02 -13.18
N LYS A 19 21.16 -21.86 -12.66
CA LYS A 19 21.05 -23.29 -13.01
C LYS A 19 20.05 -23.56 -14.14
N GLU A 20 19.42 -22.52 -14.70
CA GLU A 20 18.35 -22.62 -15.69
C GLU A 20 17.15 -23.48 -15.20
N ASP A 21 16.92 -23.54 -13.88
CA ASP A 21 15.81 -24.29 -13.28
C ASP A 21 14.51 -23.45 -13.32
N ALA A 22 13.85 -23.50 -14.47
CA ALA A 22 12.59 -22.77 -14.69
C ALA A 22 11.49 -23.15 -13.68
N SER A 23 11.45 -24.40 -13.21
CA SER A 23 10.45 -24.85 -12.24
C SER A 23 10.65 -24.17 -10.89
N ALA A 24 11.88 -24.14 -10.38
CA ALA A 24 12.21 -23.44 -9.15
C ALA A 24 11.97 -21.93 -9.27
N VAL A 25 12.35 -21.32 -10.40
CA VAL A 25 12.10 -19.89 -10.67
C VAL A 25 10.62 -19.55 -10.56
N VAL A 26 9.74 -20.35 -11.16
CA VAL A 26 8.29 -20.14 -11.10
C VAL A 26 7.76 -20.37 -9.68
N HIS A 27 8.21 -21.43 -9.00
CA HIS A 27 7.79 -21.74 -7.63
C HIS A 27 8.10 -20.61 -6.63
N LEU A 28 9.28 -19.98 -6.78
CA LEU A 28 9.74 -18.91 -5.89
C LEU A 28 8.95 -17.59 -6.03
N GLN A 29 8.20 -17.39 -7.11
CA GLN A 29 7.47 -16.14 -7.35
C GLN A 29 6.45 -15.81 -6.25
N SER A 30 5.86 -16.82 -5.60
CA SER A 30 4.97 -16.60 -4.46
C SER A 30 5.69 -15.93 -3.29
N ALA A 31 6.86 -16.45 -2.92
CA ALA A 31 7.68 -15.91 -1.83
C ALA A 31 8.28 -14.54 -2.18
N ILE A 32 8.70 -14.35 -3.43
CA ILE A 32 9.20 -13.09 -3.96
C ILE A 32 8.11 -12.01 -3.88
N LYS A 33 6.91 -12.30 -4.41
CA LYS A 33 5.78 -11.36 -4.39
C LYS A 33 5.37 -11.01 -2.96
N PHE A 34 5.22 -12.01 -2.09
CA PHE A 34 4.76 -11.78 -0.72
C PHE A 34 5.78 -10.99 0.13
N ASN A 35 7.05 -11.39 0.12
CA ASN A 35 8.05 -10.75 0.96
C ASN A 35 8.60 -9.45 0.35
N GLY A 36 8.83 -9.44 -0.97
CA GLY A 36 9.25 -8.25 -1.70
C GLY A 36 8.16 -7.18 -1.72
N GLY A 37 6.92 -7.57 -2.00
CA GLY A 37 5.76 -6.68 -1.88
C GLY A 37 5.57 -6.15 -0.47
N GLY A 38 5.73 -7.00 0.56
CA GLY A 38 5.68 -6.58 1.95
C GLY A 38 6.76 -5.56 2.30
N HIS A 39 7.98 -5.73 1.78
CA HIS A 39 9.04 -4.74 1.93
C HIS A 39 8.68 -3.41 1.25
N VAL A 40 8.21 -3.44 0.00
CA VAL A 40 7.81 -2.24 -0.75
C VAL A 40 6.71 -1.49 -0.02
N ASN A 41 5.63 -2.18 0.34
CA ASN A 41 4.43 -1.58 0.92
C ASN A 41 4.74 -0.89 2.25
N HIS A 42 5.45 -1.56 3.16
CA HIS A 42 5.79 -0.96 4.45
C HIS A 42 6.80 0.18 4.32
N SER A 43 7.75 0.09 3.36
CA SER A 43 8.71 1.17 3.13
C SER A 43 8.02 2.45 2.64
N ILE A 44 6.96 2.30 1.85
CA ILE A 44 6.08 3.41 1.44
C ILE A 44 5.28 3.91 2.64
N PHE A 45 4.61 3.00 3.36
CA PHE A 45 3.77 3.31 4.51
C PHE A 45 4.48 4.20 5.54
N TRP A 46 5.69 3.84 5.95
CA TRP A 46 6.44 4.63 6.93
C TRP A 46 6.76 6.05 6.44
N LYS A 47 6.96 6.25 5.14
CA LYS A 47 7.25 7.57 4.56
C LYS A 47 5.99 8.42 4.35
N ASN A 48 4.83 7.77 4.24
CA ASN A 48 3.54 8.43 4.14
C ASN A 48 2.92 8.76 5.50
N LEU A 49 3.65 8.52 6.60
CA LEU A 49 3.21 8.89 7.93
C LEU A 49 4.15 9.91 8.57
N LYS A 50 3.57 10.82 9.35
CA LYS A 50 4.29 11.91 10.03
C LYS A 50 3.60 12.28 11.34
N PRO A 51 4.34 12.67 12.39
CA PRO A 51 3.73 13.17 13.62
C PRO A 51 2.85 14.39 13.36
N ILE A 52 1.73 14.50 14.10
CA ILE A 52 0.81 15.67 14.01
C ILE A 52 1.57 16.98 14.21
N SER A 53 2.49 17.02 15.18
CA SER A 53 3.30 18.21 15.50
C SER A 53 4.26 18.62 14.38
N GLU A 54 4.47 17.77 13.38
CA GLU A 54 5.33 18.04 12.24
C GLU A 54 4.52 18.21 10.93
N GLY A 55 3.20 18.27 11.00
CA GLY A 55 2.31 18.44 9.83
C GLY A 55 1.62 17.15 9.36
N GLY A 56 1.67 16.07 10.17
CA GLY A 56 0.82 14.91 9.94
C GLY A 56 -0.67 15.30 9.99
N GLY A 57 -1.42 14.83 9.00
CA GLY A 57 -2.85 15.09 8.82
C GLY A 57 -3.19 16.42 8.16
N GLU A 58 -2.19 17.21 7.76
CA GLU A 58 -2.44 18.41 6.95
C GLU A 58 -2.89 18.02 5.53
N ALA A 59 -3.84 18.77 4.98
CA ALA A 59 -4.36 18.49 3.65
C ALA A 59 -3.29 18.78 2.58
N PRO A 60 -3.19 17.96 1.51
CA PRO A 60 -2.22 18.19 0.47
C PRO A 60 -2.50 19.51 -0.27
N HIS A 61 -1.43 20.25 -0.56
CA HIS A 61 -1.49 21.52 -1.28
C HIS A 61 -0.93 21.40 -2.70
N GLY A 62 -1.12 22.46 -3.49
CA GLY A 62 -0.59 22.57 -4.85
C GLY A 62 -1.18 21.52 -5.80
N LYS A 63 -0.33 20.97 -6.68
CA LYS A 63 -0.79 20.10 -7.78
C LYS A 63 -1.54 18.86 -7.32
N LEU A 64 -1.11 18.25 -6.20
CA LEU A 64 -1.78 17.07 -5.67
C LEU A 64 -3.17 17.42 -5.11
N GLY A 65 -3.28 18.51 -4.35
CA GLY A 65 -4.57 18.99 -3.86
C GLY A 65 -5.58 19.23 -4.98
N TRP A 66 -5.15 19.94 -6.04
CA TRP A 66 -6.01 20.16 -7.21
C TRP A 66 -6.40 18.88 -7.94
N ALA A 67 -5.48 17.93 -8.10
CA ALA A 67 -5.81 16.64 -8.71
C ALA A 67 -6.83 15.85 -7.86
N ILE A 68 -6.75 15.93 -6.54
CA ILE A 68 -7.73 15.32 -5.64
C ILE A 68 -9.10 15.97 -5.79
N ASP A 69 -9.15 17.29 -5.88
CA ASP A 69 -10.40 18.02 -6.11
C ASP A 69 -11.01 17.69 -7.48
N GLU A 70 -10.18 17.52 -8.51
CA GLU A 70 -10.64 17.16 -9.85
C GLU A 70 -11.18 15.72 -9.92
N ASP A 71 -10.43 14.74 -9.38
CA ASP A 71 -10.78 13.33 -9.52
C ASP A 71 -11.80 12.83 -8.48
N PHE A 72 -11.82 13.42 -7.28
CA PHE A 72 -12.71 12.99 -6.18
C PHE A 72 -13.68 14.07 -5.72
N GLY A 73 -13.49 15.33 -6.15
CA GLY A 73 -14.34 16.46 -5.78
C GLY A 73 -13.98 17.14 -4.46
N SER A 74 -13.16 16.52 -3.61
CA SER A 74 -12.65 17.06 -2.32
C SER A 74 -11.79 16.01 -1.61
N ILE A 75 -10.90 16.44 -0.71
CA ILE A 75 -10.14 15.53 0.16
C ILE A 75 -11.05 14.68 1.06
N GLU A 76 -12.16 15.22 1.55
CA GLU A 76 -13.11 14.49 2.39
C GLU A 76 -13.77 13.32 1.64
N LYS A 77 -14.09 13.52 0.35
CA LYS A 77 -14.62 12.45 -0.51
C LYS A 77 -13.57 11.38 -0.79
N LEU A 78 -12.30 11.76 -0.98
CA LEU A 78 -11.21 10.81 -1.11
C LEU A 78 -11.07 9.97 0.18
N ILE A 79 -10.99 10.62 1.35
CA ILE A 79 -10.90 9.95 2.66
C ILE A 79 -12.05 8.98 2.84
N LYS A 80 -13.29 9.41 2.54
CA LYS A 80 -14.48 8.56 2.62
C LYS A 80 -14.37 7.35 1.69
N LYS A 81 -13.90 7.53 0.45
CA LYS A 81 -13.72 6.43 -0.50
C LYS A 81 -12.66 5.45 0.02
N MET A 82 -11.47 5.91 0.39
CA MET A 82 -10.40 5.05 0.89
C MET A 82 -10.81 4.29 2.16
N ASN A 83 -11.52 4.93 3.09
CA ASN A 83 -12.03 4.26 4.28
C ASN A 83 -13.07 3.19 3.95
N ALA A 84 -13.96 3.46 2.99
CA ALA A 84 -14.95 2.48 2.56
C ALA A 84 -14.29 1.25 1.93
N GLU A 85 -13.33 1.45 1.01
CA GLU A 85 -12.61 0.36 0.34
C GLU A 85 -11.76 -0.45 1.35
N GLY A 86 -11.06 0.22 2.27
CA GLY A 86 -10.27 -0.44 3.33
C GLY A 86 -11.12 -1.22 4.33
N ALA A 87 -12.31 -0.72 4.67
CA ALA A 87 -13.26 -1.43 5.53
C ALA A 87 -13.88 -2.65 4.84
N ALA A 88 -14.13 -2.57 3.52
CA ALA A 88 -14.71 -3.65 2.73
C ALA A 88 -13.71 -4.78 2.39
N LEU A 89 -12.40 -4.55 2.55
CA LEU A 89 -11.37 -5.53 2.22
C LEU A 89 -11.51 -6.79 3.09
N GLN A 90 -11.73 -7.94 2.45
CA GLN A 90 -11.86 -9.21 3.15
C GLN A 90 -10.47 -9.79 3.48
N GLY A 91 -10.24 -10.06 4.77
CA GLY A 91 -8.95 -10.53 5.26
C GLY A 91 -7.90 -9.41 5.30
N SER A 92 -6.71 -9.74 4.82
CA SER A 92 -5.51 -8.89 4.90
C SER A 92 -5.23 -8.18 3.58
N GLY A 93 -4.78 -6.92 3.64
CA GLY A 93 -4.45 -6.17 2.43
C GLY A 93 -4.14 -4.70 2.68
N TRP A 94 -4.17 -3.94 1.59
CA TRP A 94 -3.82 -2.52 1.54
C TRP A 94 -4.86 -1.74 0.75
N VAL A 95 -5.09 -0.49 1.14
CA VAL A 95 -5.78 0.51 0.31
C VAL A 95 -4.80 1.59 -0.12
N TRP A 96 -4.89 2.00 -1.39
CA TRP A 96 -3.94 2.88 -2.05
C TRP A 96 -4.63 4.08 -2.66
N LEU A 97 -4.02 5.26 -2.51
CA LEU A 97 -4.16 6.34 -3.49
C LEU A 97 -3.10 6.12 -4.56
N ALA A 98 -3.53 5.93 -5.80
CA ALA A 98 -2.67 5.64 -6.94
C ALA A 98 -2.68 6.82 -7.92
N LEU A 99 -1.53 7.10 -8.52
CA LEU A 99 -1.43 7.89 -9.74
C LEU A 99 -1.26 6.93 -10.93
N ASP A 100 -2.21 6.97 -11.86
CA ASP A 100 -2.02 6.41 -13.19
C ASP A 100 -1.16 7.37 -14.02
N LYS A 101 0.09 6.98 -14.30
CA LYS A 101 1.04 7.81 -15.05
C LYS A 101 0.66 8.00 -16.52
N GLU A 102 -0.11 7.08 -17.11
CA GLU A 102 -0.54 7.14 -18.51
C GLU A 102 -1.77 8.03 -18.64
N ALA A 103 -2.80 7.77 -17.83
CA ALA A 103 -4.01 8.58 -17.82
C ALA A 103 -3.82 9.94 -17.15
N LYS A 104 -2.77 10.09 -16.32
CA LYS A 104 -2.52 11.25 -15.45
C LYS A 104 -3.70 11.54 -14.51
N ARG A 105 -4.26 10.47 -13.94
CA ARG A 105 -5.41 10.54 -13.04
C ARG A 105 -5.14 9.79 -11.74
N LEU A 106 -5.80 10.23 -10.69
CA LEU A 106 -5.81 9.55 -9.41
C LEU A 106 -6.89 8.48 -9.37
N SER A 107 -6.59 7.37 -8.70
CA SER A 107 -7.56 6.32 -8.39
C SER A 107 -7.36 5.79 -6.98
N VAL A 108 -8.40 5.15 -6.44
CA VAL A 108 -8.29 4.37 -5.19
C VAL A 108 -8.33 2.90 -5.56
N GLU A 109 -7.33 2.16 -5.12
CA GLU A 109 -7.17 0.73 -5.39
C GLU A 109 -6.99 -0.04 -4.08
N THR A 110 -7.27 -1.33 -4.13
CA THR A 110 -6.95 -2.27 -3.04
C THR A 110 -6.09 -3.40 -3.55
N THR A 111 -5.17 -3.89 -2.73
CA THR A 111 -4.40 -5.09 -3.03
C THR A 111 -4.52 -6.11 -1.89
N PRO A 112 -4.66 -7.40 -2.21
CA PRO A 112 -4.72 -8.43 -1.19
C PRO A 112 -3.33 -8.71 -0.62
N ASN A 113 -3.29 -9.12 0.64
CA ASN A 113 -2.08 -9.52 1.33
C ASN A 113 -0.95 -8.48 1.20
N GLN A 114 0.18 -8.88 0.63
CA GLN A 114 1.35 -8.02 0.43
C GLN A 114 1.59 -7.70 -1.05
N ASP A 115 0.59 -7.88 -1.90
CA ASP A 115 0.72 -7.50 -3.31
C ASP A 115 0.92 -5.98 -3.39
N PRO A 116 2.01 -5.48 -3.99
CA PRO A 116 2.23 -4.05 -4.14
C PRO A 116 1.34 -3.48 -5.25
N LEU A 117 0.97 -2.20 -5.18
CA LEU A 117 0.06 -1.57 -6.14
C LEU A 117 0.44 -1.80 -7.61
N VAL A 118 1.73 -1.87 -7.93
CA VAL A 118 2.23 -2.09 -9.30
C VAL A 118 1.73 -3.42 -9.92
N THR A 119 1.27 -4.39 -9.12
CA THR A 119 0.66 -5.63 -9.64
C THR A 119 -0.73 -5.42 -10.23
N LYS A 120 -1.42 -4.33 -9.89
CA LYS A 120 -2.67 -3.90 -10.53
C LYS A 120 -2.43 -3.25 -11.89
N GLY A 121 -1.25 -2.67 -12.10
CA GLY A 121 -0.86 -2.02 -13.35
C GLY A 121 0.52 -1.36 -13.22
N SER A 122 1.40 -1.61 -14.18
CA SER A 122 2.78 -1.07 -14.16
C SER A 122 2.86 0.46 -14.29
N ASN A 123 1.79 1.06 -14.79
CA ASN A 123 1.56 2.51 -14.88
C ASN A 123 1.11 3.12 -13.55
N LEU A 124 0.65 2.32 -12.58
CA LEU A 124 0.18 2.81 -11.28
C LEU A 124 1.37 3.08 -10.34
N HIS A 125 1.39 4.29 -9.79
CA HIS A 125 2.38 4.73 -8.80
C HIS A 125 1.70 4.99 -7.45
N PRO A 126 2.15 4.39 -6.34
CA PRO A 126 1.54 4.58 -5.03
C PRO A 126 1.91 5.95 -4.47
N LEU A 127 0.90 6.75 -4.13
CA LEU A 127 1.09 8.05 -3.46
C LEU A 127 0.90 7.92 -1.95
N LEU A 128 -0.14 7.19 -1.54
CA LEU A 128 -0.45 6.86 -0.15
C LEU A 128 -0.88 5.40 -0.09
N GLY A 129 -0.37 4.65 0.90
CA GLY A 129 -0.86 3.33 1.26
C GLY A 129 -1.32 3.29 2.71
N ILE A 130 -2.40 2.59 3.01
CA ILE A 130 -2.85 2.30 4.37
C ILE A 130 -2.93 0.79 4.55
N ASP A 131 -2.22 0.28 5.56
CA ASP A 131 -2.20 -1.14 5.93
C ASP A 131 -3.51 -1.50 6.67
N VAL A 132 -4.29 -2.44 6.12
CA VAL A 132 -5.50 -2.95 6.78
C VAL A 132 -5.37 -4.41 7.21
N TRP A 133 -4.14 -4.93 7.29
CA TRP A 133 -3.85 -6.14 8.05
C TRP A 133 -4.18 -5.92 9.53
N GLU A 134 -4.69 -6.94 10.20
CA GLU A 134 -5.05 -6.82 11.62
C GLU A 134 -3.87 -6.41 12.48
N HIS A 135 -2.64 -6.86 12.17
CA HIS A 135 -1.44 -6.45 12.93
C HIS A 135 -1.22 -4.93 12.95
N ALA A 136 -1.76 -4.18 11.98
CA ALA A 136 -1.57 -2.73 11.90
C ALA A 136 -2.38 -1.98 12.96
N TYR A 137 -3.46 -2.58 13.47
CA TYR A 137 -4.41 -1.87 14.34
C TYR A 137 -4.92 -2.67 15.54
N TYR A 138 -4.83 -4.00 15.53
CA TYR A 138 -5.59 -4.86 16.45
C TYR A 138 -5.26 -4.63 17.92
N LEU A 139 -4.01 -4.30 18.27
CA LEU A 139 -3.66 -4.06 19.67
C LEU A 139 -4.41 -2.84 20.26
N GLN A 140 -4.69 -1.81 19.45
CA GLN A 140 -5.33 -0.57 19.88
C GLN A 140 -6.83 -0.54 19.56
N TYR A 141 -7.23 -0.98 18.36
CA TYR A 141 -8.60 -0.87 17.86
C TYR A 141 -9.35 -2.21 17.82
N LYS A 142 -8.69 -3.32 18.16
CA LYS A 142 -9.27 -4.68 18.15
C LYS A 142 -9.93 -4.99 16.81
N ASN A 143 -11.17 -5.47 16.83
CA ASN A 143 -11.96 -5.79 15.65
C ASN A 143 -12.57 -4.55 14.95
N VAL A 144 -12.38 -3.33 15.49
CA VAL A 144 -13.02 -2.11 14.98
C VAL A 144 -12.11 -1.42 13.97
N ARG A 145 -11.87 -2.08 12.82
CA ARG A 145 -11.10 -1.52 11.69
C ARG A 145 -11.56 -0.11 11.26
N PRO A 146 -12.87 0.22 11.23
CA PRO A 146 -13.32 1.57 10.87
C PRO A 146 -12.77 2.69 11.78
N ASP A 147 -12.54 2.41 13.06
CA ASP A 147 -11.99 3.40 14.00
C ASP A 147 -10.51 3.67 13.70
N TYR A 148 -9.74 2.63 13.35
CA TYR A 148 -8.38 2.77 12.85
C TYR A 148 -8.35 3.62 11.57
N LEU A 149 -9.18 3.28 10.59
CA LEU A 149 -9.28 4.01 9.32
C LEU A 149 -9.75 5.46 9.50
N THR A 150 -10.50 5.75 10.56
CA THR A 150 -10.87 7.14 10.89
C THR A 150 -9.69 7.91 11.48
N ASN A 151 -8.85 7.27 12.30
CA ASN A 151 -7.78 7.94 13.03
C ASN A 151 -6.45 8.04 12.27
N ILE A 152 -6.15 7.11 11.34
CA ILE A 152 -4.88 7.10 10.60
C ILE A 152 -4.64 8.40 9.82
N TRP A 153 -5.71 9.06 9.35
CA TRP A 153 -5.64 10.34 8.63
C TRP A 153 -4.99 11.47 9.43
N LYS A 154 -5.01 11.41 10.76
CA LYS A 154 -4.34 12.42 11.61
C LYS A 154 -2.82 12.39 11.49
N VAL A 155 -2.25 11.31 10.96
CA VAL A 155 -0.80 11.13 10.86
C VAL A 155 -0.35 10.85 9.43
N VAL A 156 -1.20 11.08 8.42
CA VAL A 156 -0.80 11.00 7.01
C VAL A 156 0.10 12.20 6.67
N ASN A 157 1.21 11.97 5.98
CA ASN A 157 2.18 12.99 5.55
C ASN A 157 1.82 13.59 4.19
#